data_AF-A0A537CHD6-F1
#
_entry.id   AF-A0A537CHD6-F1
#
_cell.length_a   1.000
_cell.length_b   1.000
_cell.length_c   1.000
_cell.angle_alpha   90.00
_cell.angle_beta   90.00
_cell.angle_gamma   90.00
#
_symmetry.space_group_name_H-M   'P 1'
#
loop_
_entity.id
_entity.type
_entity.pdbx_description
1 polymer ?
#
loop_
_entity_poly.entity_id
_entity_poly.type
_entity_poly.pdbx_seq_one_letter_code
_entity_poly.pdbx_strand_id
1 'polypeptide(L)' 'MSQAPAQPKSPAPAPAKPKQKKLRMRSELYEISGSTTKLKNRKCPRCGSVMASHKQPTQRWVCGACSFTDYGPK' A
#
# COMPACT_ATOMS: atom_id res chain seq x y z
N MET A 1 -46.76 28.39 20.86
CA MET A 1 -45.67 28.51 19.86
C MET A 1 -44.57 27.54 20.29
N SER A 2 -44.33 26.51 19.49
CA SER A 2 -43.56 25.31 19.82
C SER A 2 -42.06 25.61 19.91
N GLN A 3 -41.44 25.32 21.05
CA GLN A 3 -39.99 25.41 21.22
C GLN A 3 -39.33 24.21 20.53
N ALA A 4 -38.38 24.49 19.64
CA ALA A 4 -37.59 23.47 18.94
C ALA A 4 -36.55 22.84 19.90
N PRO A 5 -36.35 21.50 19.88
CA PRO A 5 -35.37 20.86 20.75
C PRO A 5 -33.94 21.10 20.25
N ALA A 6 -33.09 21.52 21.19
CA ALA A 6 -31.66 21.71 21.01
C ALA A 6 -30.97 20.39 20.62
N GLN A 7 -30.22 20.40 19.51
CA GLN A 7 -29.45 19.24 19.07
C GLN A 7 -28.20 19.05 19.94
N PRO A 8 -27.92 17.83 20.44
CA PRO A 8 -26.66 17.53 21.12
C PRO A 8 -25.53 17.47 20.09
N LYS A 9 -24.60 18.44 20.17
CA LYS A 9 -23.35 18.46 19.41
C LYS A 9 -22.51 17.23 19.81
N SER A 10 -22.29 16.33 18.86
CA SER A 10 -21.38 15.20 19.01
C SER A 10 -19.96 15.69 19.34
N PRO A 11 -19.25 15.07 20.30
CA PRO A 11 -17.86 15.43 20.59
C PRO A 11 -16.95 15.01 19.43
N ALA A 12 -16.09 15.93 19.01
CA ALA A 12 -15.12 15.77 17.95
C ALA A 12 -14.21 14.54 18.18
N PRO A 13 -13.84 13.79 17.12
CA PRO A 13 -12.98 12.63 17.25
C PRO A 13 -11.57 13.02 17.71
N ALA A 14 -11.06 12.31 18.72
CA ALA A 14 -9.75 12.48 19.33
C ALA A 14 -8.60 12.44 18.28
N PRO A 15 -7.50 13.18 18.51
CA PRO A 15 -6.38 13.25 17.56
C PRO A 15 -5.71 11.90 17.39
N ALA A 16 -5.76 11.36 16.16
CA ALA A 16 -5.09 10.12 15.80
C ALA A 16 -3.57 10.25 15.99
N LYS A 17 -3.00 9.44 16.87
CA LYS A 17 -1.55 9.37 17.13
C LYS A 17 -0.78 9.13 15.82
N PRO A 18 0.32 9.87 15.54
CA PRO A 18 1.11 9.66 14.34
C PRO A 18 1.74 8.27 14.37
N LYS A 19 1.27 7.37 13.50
CA LYS A 19 1.85 6.04 13.32
C LYS A 19 3.29 6.22 12.85
N GLN A 20 4.24 5.77 13.66
CA GLN A 20 5.67 5.78 13.31
C GLN A 20 5.86 5.09 11.96
N LYS A 21 6.29 5.85 10.94
CA LYS A 21 6.61 5.32 9.61
C LYS A 21 7.86 4.47 9.72
N LYS A 22 7.69 3.16 9.91
CA LYS A 22 8.80 2.22 9.80
C LYS A 22 9.35 2.33 8.37
N LEU A 23 10.62 2.72 8.22
CA LEU A 23 11.29 2.76 6.92
C LEU A 23 11.34 1.31 6.41
N ARG A 24 10.52 0.97 5.42
CA ARG A 24 10.55 -0.36 4.81
C ARG A 24 11.76 -0.43 3.88
N MET A 25 12.77 -1.19 4.29
CA MET A 25 14.01 -1.33 3.54
C MET A 25 13.83 -2.25 2.33
N ARG A 26 14.53 -1.97 1.23
CA ARG A 26 14.45 -2.77 -0.01
C ARG A 26 14.92 -4.21 0.17
N SER A 27 15.70 -4.49 1.20
CA SER A 27 16.14 -5.82 1.61
C SER A 27 14.99 -6.74 2.04
N GLU A 28 13.88 -6.20 2.58
CA GLU A 28 12.73 -7.00 3.01
C GLU A 28 12.01 -7.71 1.84
N LEU A 29 12.24 -7.26 0.59
CA LEU A 29 11.66 -7.88 -0.61
C LEU A 29 12.39 -9.16 -1.05
N TYR A 30 13.55 -9.45 -0.48
CA TYR A 30 14.37 -10.61 -0.82
C TYR A 30 14.37 -11.60 0.34
N GLU A 31 14.01 -12.86 0.05
CA GLU A 31 14.25 -13.96 0.99
C GLU A 31 15.59 -14.60 0.65
N ILE A 32 16.44 -14.71 1.67
CA ILE A 32 17.71 -15.40 1.57
C ILE A 32 17.50 -16.77 2.21
N SER A 33 17.25 -17.79 1.38
CA SER A 33 17.22 -19.18 1.81
C SER A 33 18.55 -19.82 1.43
N GLY A 34 19.52 -19.80 2.36
CA GLY A 34 20.86 -20.34 2.15
C GLY A 34 21.60 -19.68 0.99
N SER A 35 21.91 -20.44 -0.06
CA SER A 35 22.62 -19.99 -1.27
C SER A 35 21.74 -19.30 -2.32
N THR A 36 20.41 -19.27 -2.14
CA THR A 36 19.49 -18.73 -3.14
C THR A 36 18.77 -17.50 -2.61
N THR A 37 18.90 -16.38 -3.33
CA THR A 37 18.14 -15.15 -3.07
C THR A 37 16.88 -15.14 -3.94
N LYS A 38 15.70 -15.35 -3.33
CA LYS A 38 14.41 -15.30 -4.03
C LYS A 38 13.77 -13.93 -3.84
N LEU A 39 13.43 -13.27 -4.94
CA LEU A 39 12.65 -12.03 -4.92
C LEU A 39 11.17 -12.35 -4.72
N LYS A 40 10.53 -11.76 -3.70
CA LYS A 40 9.09 -11.95 -3.43
C LYS A 40 8.18 -11.32 -4.49
N ASN A 41 8.69 -10.28 -5.16
CA ASN A 41 7.95 -9.48 -6.12
C ASN A 41 8.21 -9.90 -7.57
N ARG A 42 7.29 -9.55 -8.47
CA ARG A 42 7.46 -9.79 -9.92
C ARG A 42 8.46 -8.82 -10.54
N LYS A 43 9.20 -9.28 -11.56
CA LYS A 43 10.02 -8.43 -12.42
C LYS A 43 9.17 -7.87 -13.56
N CYS A 44 9.43 -6.63 -13.97
CA CYS A 44 8.73 -5.99 -15.07
C CYS A 44 9.16 -6.61 -16.41
N PRO A 45 8.22 -6.97 -17.31
CA PRO A 45 8.54 -7.55 -18.61
C PRO A 45 9.22 -6.57 -19.57
N ARG A 46 9.10 -5.25 -19.34
CA ARG A 46 9.68 -4.22 -20.21
C ARG A 46 11.11 -3.83 -19.84
N CYS A 47 11.42 -3.74 -18.55
CA CYS A 47 12.70 -3.19 -18.08
C CYS A 47 13.41 -4.03 -17.00
N GLY A 48 12.86 -5.18 -16.60
CA GLY A 48 13.46 -6.06 -15.58
C GLY A 48 13.45 -5.54 -14.15
N SER A 49 12.98 -4.31 -13.91
CA SER A 49 12.86 -3.73 -12.56
C SER A 49 11.81 -4.44 -11.71
N VAL A 50 11.99 -4.40 -10.38
CA VAL A 50 11.03 -4.98 -9.43
C VAL A 50 9.72 -4.18 -9.43
N MET A 51 8.60 -4.87 -9.62
CA MET A 51 7.27 -4.26 -9.58
C MET A 51 6.73 -4.20 -8.15
N ALA A 52 5.97 -3.15 -7.86
CA ALA A 52 5.24 -2.97 -6.61
C ALA A 52 3.86 -3.63 -6.73
N SER A 53 3.54 -4.52 -5.78
CA SER A 53 2.20 -5.10 -5.66
C SER A 53 1.31 -4.18 -4.84
N HIS A 54 0.22 -3.71 -5.45
CA HIS A 54 -0.83 -2.96 -4.75
C HIS A 54 -2.09 -3.82 -4.71
N LYS A 55 -2.56 -4.16 -3.51
CA LYS A 55 -3.74 -5.03 -3.31
C LYS A 55 -5.08 -4.28 -3.33
N GLN A 56 -5.08 -2.97 -3.11
CA GLN A 56 -6.31 -2.14 -3.06
C GLN A 56 -6.20 -0.94 -4.02
N PRO A 57 -7.30 -0.52 -4.67
CA PRO A 57 -8.66 -1.11 -4.68
C PRO A 57 -8.81 -2.35 -5.60
N THR A 58 -7.87 -2.59 -6.50
CA THR A 58 -7.77 -3.81 -7.33
C THR A 58 -6.33 -4.29 -7.31
N GLN A 59 -6.13 -5.62 -7.33
CA GLN A 59 -4.78 -6.19 -7.35
C GLN A 59 -4.07 -5.81 -8.66
N ARG A 60 -3.07 -4.94 -8.54
CA ARG A 60 -2.26 -4.47 -9.67
C ARG A 60 -0.78 -4.51 -9.33
N TRP A 61 0.03 -4.68 -10.36
CA TRP A 61 1.47 -4.57 -10.30
C TRP A 61 1.90 -3.30 -11.04
N VAL A 62 2.60 -2.41 -10.37
CA VAL A 62 3.10 -1.17 -10.98
C VAL A 62 4.62 -1.21 -11.00
N CYS A 63 5.22 -0.95 -12.15
CA CYS A 63 6.65 -0.73 -12.27
C CYS A 63 6.96 0.76 -12.04
N GLY A 64 7.78 1.06 -11.03
CA GLY A 64 8.20 2.44 -10.76
C GLY A 64 9.23 3.01 -11.73
N ALA A 65 9.89 2.17 -12.54
CA ALA A 65 10.94 2.61 -13.47
C ALA A 65 10.39 3.04 -14.84
N CYS A 66 9.43 2.29 -15.39
CA CYS A 66 8.86 2.53 -16.73
C CYS A 66 7.36 2.84 -16.70
N SER A 67 6.82 3.10 -15.50
CA SER A 67 5.40 3.40 -15.28
C SER A 67 4.43 2.36 -15.84
N PHE A 68 4.89 1.11 -16.06
CA PHE A 68 4.04 0.02 -16.51
C PHE A 68 3.08 -0.40 -15.41
N THR A 69 1.80 -0.56 -15.72
CA THR A 69 0.85 -1.17 -14.78
C THR A 69 0.25 -2.42 -15.41
N ASP A 70 0.42 -3.53 -14.73
CA ASP A 70 -0.20 -4.81 -15.04
C ASP A 70 -1.36 -5.01 -14.05
N TYR A 71 -2.57 -4.94 -14.58
CA TYR A 71 -3.76 -5.33 -13.83
C TYR A 71 -3.91 -6.83 -14.07
N GLY A 72 -3.73 -7.63 -13.02
CA GLY A 72 -3.87 -9.07 -13.13
C GLY A 72 -5.23 -9.47 -13.71
N PRO A 73 -5.37 -10.70 -14.22
CA PRO A 73 -6.63 -11.17 -14.80
C PRO A 73 -7.76 -11.00 -13.76
N LYS A 74 -8.89 -10.45 -14.22
CA LYS A 74 -10.11 -10.23 -13.42
C LYS A 74 -10.71 -11.55 -12.96
#